data_AF-A0A261SEY0-F1
#
_entry.id   AF-A0A261SEY0-F1
#
_cell.length_a   1.000
_cell.length_b   1.000
_cell.length_c   1.000
_cell.angle_alpha   90.00
_cell.angle_beta   90.00
_cell.angle_gamma   90.00
#
_symmetry.space_group_name_H-M   'P 1'
#
loop_
_entity.id
_entity.type
_entity.pdbx_description
1 polymer ?
#
loop_
_entity_poly.entity_id
_entity_poly.type
_entity_poly.pdbx_seq_one_letter_code
_entity_poly.pdbx_strand_id
1 'polypeptide(L)'
;MTAPAMHQVNKALMLLDRGAGPCAQAALRRAIDMAEAAGQPAIRVQAQVILGECLLEAGERDAARALLAQALAAELGERAEVVAYELERAREMLRGLGPA
;
A
#
# COMPACT_ATOMS: atom_id res chain seq x y z
N MET A 1 -10.39 -4.82 -18.72
CA MET A 1 -9.78 -3.48 -18.53
C MET A 1 -9.31 -3.38 -17.09
N THR A 2 -8.06 -2.97 -16.87
CA THR A 2 -7.49 -2.82 -15.52
C THR A 2 -8.12 -1.61 -14.82
N ALA A 3 -8.51 -1.77 -13.55
CA ALA A 3 -9.14 -0.70 -12.77
C ALA A 3 -8.24 0.56 -12.73
N PRO A 4 -8.81 1.78 -12.79
CA PRO A 4 -8.02 3.02 -12.73
C PRO A 4 -7.06 3.11 -11.54
N ALA A 5 -7.46 2.60 -10.37
CA ALA A 5 -6.60 2.50 -9.20
C ALA A 5 -5.41 1.54 -9.41
N MET A 6 -5.65 0.38 -10.03
CA MET A 6 -4.60 -0.59 -10.34
C MET A 6 -3.60 -0.05 -11.38
N HIS A 7 -4.05 0.80 -12.30
CA HIS A 7 -3.13 1.53 -13.19
C HIS A 7 -2.14 2.42 -12.42
N GLN A 8 -2.58 3.07 -11.34
CA GLN A 8 -1.70 3.87 -10.50
C GLN A 8 -0.71 3.00 -9.71
N VAL A 9 -1.13 1.83 -9.21
CA VAL A 9 -0.22 0.85 -8.57
C VAL A 9 0.88 0.41 -9.55
N ASN A 10 0.49 -0.03 -10.75
CA ASN A 10 1.46 -0.46 -11.77
C ASN A 10 2.43 0.67 -12.15
N LYS A 11 1.93 1.90 -12.28
CA LYS A 11 2.76 3.07 -12.52
C LYS A 11 3.75 3.31 -11.37
N ALA A 12 3.32 3.16 -10.12
CA ALA A 12 4.18 3.33 -8.97
C ALA A 12 5.33 2.30 -8.95
N LEU A 13 5.03 1.03 -9.20
CA LEU A 13 6.04 -0.03 -9.28
C LEU A 13 7.10 0.29 -10.35
N MET A 14 6.66 0.70 -11.55
CA MET A 14 7.56 1.14 -12.62
C MET A 14 8.41 2.37 -12.28
N LEU A 15 7.94 3.22 -11.35
CA LEU A 15 8.68 4.39 -10.87
C LEU A 15 9.70 3.97 -9.80
N LEU A 16 9.35 3.03 -8.91
CA LEU A 16 10.28 2.45 -7.93
C LEU A 16 11.44 1.73 -8.63
N ASP A 17 11.17 0.93 -9.65
CA ASP A 17 12.20 0.25 -10.46
C ASP A 17 13.21 1.24 -11.09
N ARG A 18 12.79 2.50 -11.29
CA ARG A 18 13.63 3.57 -11.84
C ARG A 18 14.25 4.47 -10.77
N GLY A 19 14.07 4.17 -9.48
CA GLY A 19 14.53 5.00 -8.37
C GLY A 19 13.74 6.30 -8.18
N ALA A 20 12.59 6.47 -8.84
CA ALA A 20 11.76 7.67 -8.74
C ALA A 20 10.78 7.60 -7.55
N GLY A 21 11.33 7.43 -6.35
CA GLY A 21 10.59 7.23 -5.09
C GLY A 21 9.47 8.25 -4.83
N PRO A 22 9.73 9.58 -4.86
CA PRO A 22 8.69 10.58 -4.61
C PRO A 22 7.53 10.51 -5.61
N CYS A 23 7.84 10.24 -6.89
CA CYS A 23 6.81 10.06 -7.92
C CYS A 23 6.00 8.78 -7.71
N ALA A 24 6.64 7.70 -7.26
CA ALA A 24 5.97 6.45 -6.92
C ALA A 24 5.01 6.63 -5.73
N GLN A 25 5.46 7.29 -4.66
CA GLN A 25 4.62 7.61 -3.51
C GLN A 25 3.39 8.44 -3.91
N ALA A 26 3.56 9.44 -4.78
CA ALA A 26 2.45 10.23 -5.29
C ALA A 26 1.45 9.38 -6.11
N ALA A 27 1.93 8.44 -6.91
CA ALA A 27 1.08 7.51 -7.65
C ALA A 27 0.33 6.55 -6.71
N LEU A 28 0.99 6.04 -5.66
CA LEU A 28 0.36 5.16 -4.66
C LEU A 28 -0.73 5.89 -3.86
N ARG A 29 -0.51 7.16 -3.48
CA ARG A 29 -1.55 7.97 -2.83
C ARG A 29 -2.80 8.07 -3.71
N ARG A 30 -2.63 8.36 -5.00
CA ARG A 30 -3.74 8.38 -5.96
C ARG A 30 -4.41 7.02 -6.09
N ALA A 31 -3.65 5.93 -6.09
CA ALA A 31 -4.20 4.58 -6.13
C ALA A 31 -5.11 4.30 -4.93
N ILE A 32 -4.70 4.72 -3.73
CA ILE A 32 -5.47 4.59 -2.49
C ILE A 32 -6.78 5.38 -2.60
N ASP A 33 -6.71 6.67 -2.96
CA ASP A 33 -7.88 7.54 -3.07
C ASP A 33 -8.90 7.00 -4.09
N MET A 34 -8.40 6.52 -5.24
CA MET A 34 -9.23 5.95 -6.30
C MET A 34 -9.84 4.61 -5.90
N ALA A 35 -9.08 3.75 -5.22
CA ALA A 35 -9.56 2.44 -4.76
C ALA A 35 -10.62 2.60 -3.65
N GLU A 36 -10.43 3.58 -2.77
CA GLU A 36 -11.42 3.91 -1.73
C GLU A 36 -12.72 4.43 -2.35
N ALA A 37 -12.65 5.40 -3.25
CA ALA A 37 -13.82 5.94 -3.94
C ALA A 37 -14.57 4.88 -4.77
N ALA A 38 -13.85 3.90 -5.31
CA ALA A 38 -14.43 2.81 -6.12
C ALA A 38 -14.86 1.58 -5.30
N GLY A 39 -14.68 1.58 -3.98
CA GLY A 39 -15.00 0.41 -3.14
C GLY A 39 -14.16 -0.83 -3.47
N GLN A 40 -12.88 -0.64 -3.75
CA GLN A 40 -11.92 -1.69 -4.16
C GLN A 40 -10.90 -1.97 -3.04
N PRO A 41 -11.32 -2.59 -1.90
CA PRO A 41 -10.48 -2.70 -0.71
C PRO A 41 -9.21 -3.51 -0.94
N ALA A 42 -9.22 -4.51 -1.84
CA ALA A 42 -8.02 -5.27 -2.19
C ALA A 42 -6.94 -4.39 -2.83
N ILE A 43 -7.32 -3.52 -3.77
CA ILE A 43 -6.38 -2.59 -4.43
C ILE A 43 -5.89 -1.54 -3.44
N ARG A 44 -6.79 -1.07 -2.57
CA ARG A 44 -6.44 -0.12 -1.50
C ARG A 44 -5.37 -0.71 -0.57
N VAL A 45 -5.57 -1.94 -0.09
CA VAL A 45 -4.62 -2.65 0.77
C VAL A 45 -3.27 -2.80 0.07
N GLN A 46 -3.26 -3.25 -1.17
CA GLN A 46 -2.02 -3.38 -1.93
C GLN A 46 -1.26 -2.05 -2.04
N ALA A 47 -1.95 -0.97 -2.40
CA ALA A 47 -1.33 0.35 -2.49
C ALA A 47 -0.84 0.88 -1.13
N GLN A 48 -1.58 0.65 -0.04
CA GLN A 48 -1.19 1.04 1.32
C GLN A 48 0.08 0.30 1.77
N VAL A 49 0.20 -1.00 1.48
CA VAL A 49 1.37 -1.80 1.87
C VAL A 49 2.61 -1.37 1.11
N ILE A 50 2.52 -1.18 -0.21
CA ILE A 50 3.64 -0.70 -1.03
C ILE A 50 4.04 0.72 -0.57
N LEU A 51 3.08 1.61 -0.31
CA LEU A 51 3.41 2.96 0.17
C LEU A 51 4.05 2.93 1.56
N GLY A 52 3.58 2.06 2.45
CA GLY A 52 4.17 1.86 3.76
C GLY A 52 5.64 1.46 3.68
N GLU A 53 5.98 0.53 2.79
CA GLU A 53 7.36 0.14 2.53
C GLU A 53 8.21 1.31 2.03
N CYS A 54 7.73 2.06 1.02
CA CYS A 54 8.45 3.22 0.50
C CYS A 54 8.72 4.28 1.57
N LEU A 55 7.80 4.44 2.52
CA LEU A 55 7.96 5.38 3.64
C LEU A 55 8.98 4.86 4.66
N LEU A 56 9.06 3.55 4.89
CA LEU A 56 10.12 2.97 5.72
C LEU A 56 11.49 3.19 5.13
N GLU A 57 11.64 2.98 3.82
CA GLU A 57 12.89 3.23 3.10
C GLU A 57 13.30 4.71 3.16
N ALA A 58 12.33 5.63 3.16
CA ALA A 58 12.54 7.06 3.34
C ALA A 58 12.78 7.48 4.82
N GLY A 59 12.66 6.56 5.78
CA GLY A 59 12.79 6.84 7.21
C GLY A 59 11.53 7.43 7.88
N GLU A 60 10.42 7.54 7.16
CA GLU A 60 9.13 8.06 7.64
C GLU A 60 8.33 6.99 8.40
N ARG A 61 8.88 6.52 9.52
CA ARG A 61 8.36 5.36 10.28
C ARG A 61 6.93 5.53 10.76
N ASP A 62 6.54 6.71 11.23
CA ASP A 62 5.20 6.94 11.78
C ASP A 62 4.12 6.92 10.67
N ALA A 63 4.42 7.55 9.54
CA ALA A 63 3.54 7.55 8.38
C ALA A 63 3.39 6.13 7.80
N ALA A 64 4.49 5.36 7.73
CA ALA A 64 4.47 3.96 7.35
C ALA A 64 3.60 3.13 8.30
N ARG A 65 3.82 3.26 9.62
CA ARG A 65 3.04 2.54 10.64
C ARG A 65 1.54 2.78 10.47
N ALA A 66 1.13 4.04 10.29
CA ALA A 66 -0.26 4.40 10.10
C ALA A 66 -0.89 3.70 8.88
N LEU A 67 -0.20 3.72 7.74
CA LEU A 67 -0.69 3.08 6.52
C LEU A 67 -0.75 1.55 6.63
N LEU A 68 0.26 0.93 7.21
CA LEU A 68 0.29 -0.52 7.41
C LEU A 68 -0.80 -0.99 8.38
N ALA A 69 -1.06 -0.21 9.44
CA ALA A 69 -2.17 -0.49 10.36
C ALA A 69 -3.54 -0.36 9.66
N GLN A 70 -3.71 0.65 8.80
CA GLN A 70 -4.93 0.80 8.00
C GLN A 70 -5.13 -0.37 7.03
N ALA A 71 -4.07 -0.88 6.42
CA ALA A 71 -4.14 -2.05 5.54
C ALA A 71 -4.61 -3.29 6.29
N LEU A 72 -4.10 -3.52 7.50
CA LEU A 72 -4.50 -4.64 8.36
C LEU A 72 -5.92 -4.52 8.91
N ALA A 73 -6.42 -3.30 9.07
CA ALA A 73 -7.78 -3.03 9.54
C ALA A 73 -8.83 -3.07 8.40
N ALA A 74 -8.43 -3.33 7.16
CA ALA A 74 -9.34 -3.31 6.02
C ALA A 74 -10.37 -4.45 6.07
N GLU A 75 -11.65 -4.10 5.87
CA GLU A 75 -12.73 -5.07 5.72
C GLU A 75 -12.69 -5.70 4.32
N LEU A 76 -12.21 -6.94 4.24
CA LEU A 76 -11.95 -7.62 2.96
C LEU A 76 -12.97 -8.73 2.64
N GLY A 77 -13.64 -9.31 3.65
CA GLY A 77 -14.48 -10.49 3.48
C GLY A 77 -13.73 -11.61 2.76
N GLU A 78 -14.38 -12.24 1.77
CA GLU A 78 -13.77 -13.29 0.93
C GLU A 78 -12.54 -12.81 0.12
N ARG A 79 -12.35 -11.50 -0.03
CA ARG A 79 -11.22 -10.93 -0.78
C ARG A 79 -9.91 -10.94 0.02
N ALA A 80 -9.95 -11.35 1.29
CA ALA A 80 -8.76 -11.39 2.15
C ALA A 80 -7.68 -12.31 1.59
N GLU A 81 -8.06 -13.43 0.95
CA GLU A 81 -7.11 -14.37 0.35
C GLU A 81 -6.32 -13.75 -0.82
N VAL A 82 -6.95 -12.84 -1.57
CA VAL A 82 -6.32 -12.16 -2.73
C VAL A 82 -5.16 -11.26 -2.32
N VAL A 83 -5.20 -10.75 -1.08
CA VAL A 83 -4.18 -9.84 -0.53
C VAL A 83 -3.45 -10.43 0.68
N ALA A 84 -3.47 -11.76 0.83
CA ALA A 84 -2.87 -12.43 1.99
C ALA A 84 -1.36 -12.15 2.10
N TYR A 85 -0.68 -12.08 0.96
CA TYR A 85 0.74 -11.73 0.90
C TYR A 85 0.99 -10.31 1.43
N GLU A 86 0.21 -9.33 0.98
CA GLU A 86 0.30 -7.95 1.40
C GLU A 86 0.03 -7.79 2.90
N LEU A 87 -0.97 -8.50 3.43
CA LEU A 87 -1.29 -8.47 4.85
C LEU A 87 -0.16 -9.07 5.69
N GLU A 88 0.44 -10.20 5.29
CA GLU A 88 1.57 -10.75 6.05
C GLU A 88 2.79 -9.84 5.98
N ARG A 89 3.09 -9.28 4.81
CA ARG A 89 4.16 -8.29 4.63
C ARG A 89 3.95 -7.06 5.53
N ALA A 90 2.72 -6.57 5.65
CA ALA A 90 2.39 -5.47 6.55
C ALA A 90 2.65 -5.82 8.02
N ARG A 91 2.30 -7.04 8.45
CA ARG A 91 2.59 -7.53 9.81
C ARG A 91 4.09 -7.62 10.08
N GLU A 92 4.86 -8.14 9.13
CA GLU A 92 6.32 -8.22 9.23
C GLU A 92 6.96 -6.85 9.39
N MET A 93 6.57 -5.89 8.54
CA MET A 93 7.06 -4.51 8.63
C MET A 93 6.69 -3.86 9.97
N LEU A 94 5.46 -4.02 10.44
CA LEU A 94 5.04 -3.50 11.75
C LEU A 94 5.77 -4.16 12.92
N ARG A 95 6.05 -5.48 12.86
CA ARG A 95 6.90 -6.16 13.84
C ARG A 95 8.30 -5.57 13.86
N GLY A 96 8.88 -5.30 12.69
CA GLY A 96 10.21 -4.70 12.55
C GLY A 96 10.31 -3.26 13.06
N LEU A 97 9.19 -2.52 13.12
CA LEU A 97 9.13 -1.18 13.71
C LEU A 97 9.10 -1.17 15.25
N GLY A 98 8.83 -2.32 15.88
CA GLY A 98 8.59 -2.39 17.32
C GLY A 98 7.26 -1.76 17.75
N PRO A 99 6.98 -1.68 19.06
CA PRO A 99 5.83 -0.95 19.58
C PRO A 99 5.92 0.54 19.25
N ALA A 100 4.76 1.20 19.16
CA ALA A 100 4.67 2.66 19.09
C ALA A 100 4.94 3.27 20.47
#